data_AF-A0AAV4B5G7-F1
#
_entry.id   AF-A0AAV4B5G7-F1
#
_cell.length_a   1.000
_cell.length_b   1.000
_cell.length_c   1.000
_cell.angle_alpha   90.00
_cell.angle_beta   90.00
_cell.angle_gamma   90.00
#
_symmetry.space_group_name_H-M   'P 1'
#
loop_
_entity.id
_entity.type
_entity.pdbx_description
1 polymer ?
#
loop_
_entity_poly.entity_id
_entity_poly.type
_entity_poly.pdbx_seq_one_letter_code
_entity_poly.pdbx_strand_id
1 'polypeptide(L)'
;MQNNNECLNKLIWDRYSKEYFVERKTVEEAVYCAVAHFNNGASSILKLVNKLGVSPGYYTGQLCTAKDVQRIKKSACRSTEVAKKHRENKRAVKKGFLDSLPQTEKEMYDPGAH
;
A
#
# COMPACT_ATOMS: atom_id res chain seq x y z
N MET A 1 -8.85 -2.93 -10.54
CA MET A 1 -7.58 -2.96 -9.78
C MET A 1 -7.46 -1.62 -9.06
N GLN A 2 -6.83 -1.54 -7.88
CA GLN A 2 -6.47 -0.23 -7.31
C GLN A 2 -5.30 0.32 -8.12
N ASN A 3 -5.25 1.64 -8.29
CA ASN A 3 -4.20 2.33 -9.02
C ASN A 3 -2.83 1.98 -8.41
N ASN A 4 -1.88 1.52 -9.23
CA ASN A 4 -0.53 1.16 -8.77
C ASN A 4 0.17 2.36 -8.11
N ASN A 5 -0.12 3.57 -8.60
CA ASN A 5 0.46 4.80 -8.07
C ASN A 5 -0.06 5.10 -6.65
N GLU A 6 -1.34 4.84 -6.38
CA GLU A 6 -1.89 4.98 -5.02
C GLU A 6 -1.25 4.00 -4.04
N CYS A 7 -1.00 2.76 -4.48
CA CYS A 7 -0.36 1.74 -3.63
C CYS A 7 1.08 2.12 -3.29
N LEU A 8 1.86 2.61 -4.27
CA LEU A 8 3.23 3.06 -4.05
C LEU A 8 3.29 4.29 -3.16
N ASN A 9 2.45 5.30 -3.44
CA ASN A 9 2.40 6.52 -2.64
C ASN A 9 2.09 6.21 -1.19
N LYS A 10 1.10 5.34 -0.92
CA LYS A 10 0.81 4.89 0.43
C LYS A 10 2.03 4.26 1.11
N LEU A 11 2.77 3.42 0.38
CA LEU A 11 3.94 2.71 0.94
C LEU A 11 5.12 3.65 1.24
N ILE A 12 5.27 4.74 0.48
CA ILE A 12 6.24 5.81 0.78
C ILE A 12 5.86 6.50 2.11
N TRP A 13 4.60 6.90 2.26
CA TRP A 13 4.12 7.59 3.46
C TRP A 13 4.02 6.69 4.70
N ASP A 14 3.78 5.39 4.54
CA ASP A 14 3.86 4.43 5.66
C ASP A 14 5.28 4.32 6.24
N ARG A 15 6.32 4.71 5.48
CA ARG A 15 7.72 4.69 5.93
C ARG A 15 8.19 6.02 6.50
N TYR A 16 7.60 7.12 6.07
CA TYR A 16 7.96 8.47 6.53
C TYR A 16 6.69 9.29 6.77
N SER A 17 6.56 9.79 8.00
CA SER A 17 5.44 10.64 8.37
C SER A 17 5.45 11.93 7.55
N LYS A 18 4.28 12.30 7.05
CA LYS A 18 4.03 13.62 6.41
C LYS A 18 4.06 14.77 7.42
N GLU A 19 4.08 14.47 8.71
CA GLU A 19 3.88 15.44 9.79
C GLU A 19 5.13 16.26 10.10
N TYR A 20 6.31 15.81 9.66
CA TYR A 20 7.58 16.47 9.96
C TYR A 20 8.31 16.82 8.67
N PHE A 21 8.93 17.99 8.65
CA PHE A 21 9.84 18.37 7.58
C PHE A 21 11.02 17.42 7.55
N VAL A 22 11.23 16.77 6.41
CA VAL A 22 12.35 15.88 6.14
C VAL A 22 13.15 16.43 4.97
N GLU A 23 14.47 16.34 5.05
CA GLU A 23 15.35 16.75 3.96
C GLU A 23 15.08 15.94 2.68
N ARG A 24 15.32 16.54 1.52
CA ARG A 24 15.12 15.92 0.21
C ARG A 24 15.77 14.53 0.11
N LYS A 25 16.99 14.38 0.64
CA LYS A 25 17.74 13.10 0.61
C LYS A 25 16.99 11.98 1.34
N THR A 26 16.40 12.29 2.50
CA THR A 26 15.61 11.34 3.27
C THR A 26 14.36 10.88 2.52
N VAL A 27 13.71 11.80 1.78
CA VAL A 27 12.58 11.46 0.92
C VAL A 27 13.00 10.58 -0.24
N GLU A 28 14.15 10.84 -0.87
CA GLU A 28 14.68 10.00 -1.95
C GLU A 28 14.97 8.57 -1.46
N GLU A 29 15.60 8.43 -0.29
CA GLU A 29 15.84 7.13 0.36
C GLU A 29 14.54 6.38 0.65
N ALA A 30 13.52 7.10 1.13
CA ALA A 30 12.18 6.56 1.34
C ALA A 30 11.59 5.96 0.07
N VAL A 31 11.69 6.72 -1.03
CA VAL A 31 11.20 6.32 -2.35
C VAL A 31 11.96 5.09 -2.84
N TYR A 32 13.29 5.07 -2.76
CA TYR A 32 14.07 3.90 -3.17
C TYR A 32 13.69 2.65 -2.38
N CYS A 33 13.56 2.78 -1.05
CA CYS A 33 13.14 1.67 -0.19
C CYS A 33 11.71 1.21 -0.47
N ALA A 34 10.80 2.14 -0.77
CA ALA A 34 9.43 1.83 -1.12
C ALA A 34 9.33 1.10 -2.46
N VAL A 35 10.03 1.58 -3.48
CA VAL A 35 10.10 0.96 -4.81
C VAL A 35 10.69 -0.45 -4.73
N ALA A 36 11.81 -0.62 -4.00
CA ALA A 36 12.42 -1.92 -3.80
C ALA A 36 11.47 -2.92 -3.12
N HIS A 37 10.73 -2.47 -2.10
CA HIS A 37 9.73 -3.31 -1.43
C HIS A 37 8.55 -3.63 -2.34
N PHE A 38 8.03 -2.65 -3.06
CA PHE A 38 6.89 -2.83 -3.93
C PHE A 38 7.19 -3.90 -5.01
N ASN A 39 8.35 -3.79 -5.65
CA ASN A 39 8.76 -4.71 -6.71
C ASN A 39 9.24 -6.05 -6.17
N ASN A 40 10.21 -6.05 -5.26
CA ASN A 40 10.94 -7.25 -4.84
C ASN A 40 10.42 -7.86 -3.53
N GLY A 41 9.54 -7.18 -2.80
CA GLY A 41 9.03 -7.62 -1.50
C GLY A 41 9.83 -7.10 -0.31
N ALA A 42 9.37 -7.42 0.89
CA ALA A 42 9.99 -7.03 2.16
C ALA A 42 11.43 -7.53 2.28
N SER A 43 11.76 -8.71 1.71
CA SER A 43 13.13 -9.25 1.68
C SER A 43 14.16 -8.35 0.97
N SER A 44 13.73 -7.38 0.16
CA SER A 44 14.62 -6.38 -0.44
C SER A 44 15.44 -5.61 0.61
N ILE A 45 14.89 -5.39 1.80
CA ILE A 45 15.60 -4.71 2.89
C ILE A 45 16.81 -5.51 3.39
N LEU A 46 16.76 -6.84 3.33
CA LEU A 46 17.86 -7.71 3.77
C LEU A 46 19.10 -7.53 2.86
N LYS A 47 18.87 -7.30 1.57
CA LYS A 47 19.95 -7.01 0.61
C LYS A 47 20.52 -5.61 0.84
N LEU A 48 19.66 -4.64 1.17
CA LEU A 48 20.07 -3.27 1.45
C LEU A 48 20.96 -3.20 2.69
N VAL A 49 20.53 -3.76 3.82
CA VAL A 49 21.29 -3.71 5.07
C VAL A 49 22.63 -4.43 4.95
N ASN A 50 22.67 -5.58 4.26
CA ASN A 50 23.93 -6.27 3.96
C ASN A 50 24.90 -5.40 3.18
N LYS A 51 24.42 -4.67 2.16
CA LYS A 51 25.25 -3.73 1.38
C LYS A 51 25.76 -2.54 2.20
N LEU A 52 25.02 -2.16 3.25
CA LEU A 52 25.44 -1.14 4.21
C LEU A 52 26.39 -1.68 5.29
N GLY A 53 26.84 -2.93 5.17
CA GLY A 53 27.74 -3.56 6.15
C GLY A 53 27.04 -4.11 7.40
N VAL A 54 25.70 -4.11 7.42
CA VAL A 54 24.90 -4.62 8.54
C VAL A 54 24.33 -5.99 8.17
N SER A 55 24.81 -7.02 8.85
CA SER A 55 24.26 -8.37 8.68
C SER A 55 22.85 -8.45 9.27
N PRO A 56 21.81 -8.81 8.49
CA PRO A 56 20.47 -8.95 9.01
C PRO A 56 20.38 -10.16 9.96
N GLY A 57 19.79 -9.93 11.12
CA GLY A 57 19.54 -10.99 12.11
C GLY A 57 18.56 -12.05 11.60
N TYR A 58 18.65 -13.25 12.18
CA TYR A 58 17.83 -14.42 11.83
C TYR A 58 16.31 -14.11 11.84
N TYR A 59 15.82 -13.46 12.89
CA TYR A 59 14.40 -13.11 13.02
C TYR A 59 13.95 -12.07 11.99
N THR A 60 14.84 -11.12 11.63
CA THR A 60 14.58 -10.14 10.57
C THR A 60 14.40 -10.85 9.23
N GLY A 61 15.27 -11.81 8.93
CA GLY A 61 15.17 -12.66 7.74
C GLY A 61 13.85 -13.43 7.68
N GLN A 62 13.51 -14.15 8.75
CA GLN A 62 12.26 -14.90 8.83
C GLN A 62 11.02 -14.02 8.67
N LEU A 63 10.97 -12.87 9.35
CA LEU A 63 9.83 -11.96 9.27
C LEU A 63 9.65 -11.40 7.85
N CYS A 64 10.75 -11.05 7.17
CA CYS A 64 10.69 -10.57 5.80
C CYS A 64 10.15 -11.64 4.84
N THR A 65 10.65 -12.88 4.96
CA THR A 65 10.17 -14.02 4.17
C THR A 65 8.68 -14.29 4.42
N ALA A 66 8.25 -14.28 5.69
CA ALA A 66 6.85 -14.47 6.04
C ALA A 66 5.93 -13.38 5.43
N LYS A 67 6.37 -12.12 5.47
CA LYS A 67 5.66 -11.00 4.82
C LYS A 67 5.55 -11.20 3.31
N ASP A 68 6.60 -11.66 2.65
CA ASP A 68 6.60 -11.91 1.21
C ASP A 68 5.66 -13.06 0.82
N VAL A 69 5.67 -14.16 1.58
CA VAL A 69 4.72 -15.27 1.39
C VAL A 69 3.28 -14.79 1.58
N GLN A 70 3.00 -14.00 2.62
CA GLN A 70 1.67 -13.44 2.84
C GLN A 70 1.25 -12.49 1.70
N ARG A 71 2.17 -11.66 1.18
CA ARG A 71 1.91 -10.79 0.03
C ARG A 71 1.48 -11.59 -1.18
N ILE A 72 2.19 -12.66 -1.51
CA ILE A 72 1.87 -13.55 -2.64
C ILE A 72 0.52 -14.22 -2.42
N LYS A 73 0.27 -14.81 -1.24
CA LYS A 73 -1.02 -15.43 -0.90
C LYS A 73 -2.19 -14.46 -1.01
N LYS A 74 -2.05 -13.24 -0.48
CA LYS A 74 -3.06 -12.18 -0.60
C LYS A 74 -3.28 -11.78 -2.06
N SER A 75 -2.22 -11.67 -2.85
CA SER A 75 -2.32 -11.36 -4.29
C SER A 75 -3.12 -12.44 -5.03
N ALA A 76 -2.75 -13.72 -4.85
CA ALA A 76 -3.45 -14.85 -5.45
C ALA A 76 -4.94 -14.87 -5.07
N CYS A 77 -5.25 -14.71 -3.78
CA CYS A 77 -6.62 -14.64 -3.29
C CYS A 77 -7.41 -13.47 -3.92
N ARG A 78 -6.80 -12.27 -3.99
CA ARG A 78 -7.46 -11.07 -4.56
C ARG A 78 -7.72 -11.17 -6.06
N SER A 79 -6.93 -11.98 -6.77
CA SER A 79 -7.06 -12.25 -8.19
C SER A 79 -8.17 -13.26 -8.52
N THR A 80 -8.71 -13.97 -7.52
CA THR A 80 -9.84 -14.87 -7.72
C THR A 80 -11.10 -14.14 -8.17
N GLU A 81 -11.91 -14.81 -8.97
CA GLU A 81 -13.19 -14.25 -9.46
C GLU A 81 -14.18 -13.97 -8.34
N VAL A 82 -14.18 -14.80 -7.30
CA VAL A 82 -15.01 -14.58 -6.10
C VAL A 82 -14.64 -13.26 -5.43
N ALA A 83 -13.34 -12.99 -5.23
CA ALA A 83 -12.88 -11.74 -4.65
C ALA A 83 -13.13 -10.53 -5.55
N LYS A 84 -13.10 -10.70 -6.89
CA LYS A 84 -13.47 -9.65 -7.85
C LYS A 84 -14.96 -9.31 -7.74
N LYS A 85 -15.84 -10.30 -7.87
CA LYS A 85 -17.30 -10.12 -7.76
C LYS A 85 -17.71 -9.53 -6.42
N HIS A 86 -17.09 -9.95 -5.31
CA HIS A 86 -17.35 -9.37 -4.00
C HIS A 86 -17.02 -7.86 -3.95
N ARG A 87 -15.91 -7.42 -4.59
CA ARG A 87 -15.56 -5.99 -4.68
C ARG A 87 -16.52 -5.22 -5.57
N GLU A 88 -16.94 -5.81 -6.68
CA GLU A 88 -17.92 -5.20 -7.59
C GLU A 88 -19.25 -4.99 -6.88
N ASN A 89 -19.76 -6.00 -6.18
CA ASN A 89 -20.98 -5.89 -5.40
C ASN A 89 -20.87 -4.81 -4.32
N LYS A 90 -19.76 -4.76 -3.56
CA LYS A 90 -19.53 -3.69 -2.58
C LYS A 90 -19.53 -2.30 -3.21
N ARG A 91 -18.94 -2.15 -4.40
CA ARG A 91 -18.94 -0.87 -5.13
C ARG A 91 -20.35 -0.52 -5.63
N ALA A 92 -21.09 -1.49 -6.15
CA ALA A 92 -22.46 -1.30 -6.60
C ALA A 92 -23.40 -0.89 -5.46
N VAL A 93 -23.30 -1.56 -4.29
CA VAL A 93 -24.06 -1.19 -3.09
C VAL A 93 -23.70 0.22 -2.62
N LYS A 94 -22.41 0.56 -2.55
CA LYS A 94 -21.97 1.90 -2.15
C LYS A 94 -22.49 2.97 -3.14
N LYS A 95 -22.42 2.70 -4.44
CA LYS A 95 -22.94 3.59 -5.48
C LYS A 95 -24.46 3.77 -5.34
N GLY A 96 -25.21 2.68 -5.20
CA GLY A 96 -26.66 2.74 -5.01
C GLY A 96 -27.07 3.51 -3.76
N PHE A 97 -26.34 3.34 -2.66
CA PHE A 97 -26.53 4.14 -1.44
C PHE A 97 -26.27 5.63 -1.71
N LEU A 98 -25.11 5.98 -2.31
CA LEU A 98 -24.81 7.36 -2.68
C LEU A 98 -25.88 7.94 -3.60
N ASP A 99 -26.31 7.22 -4.64
CA ASP A 99 -27.33 7.65 -5.60
C ASP A 99 -28.70 7.92 -4.93
N SER A 100 -29.01 7.22 -3.82
CA SER A 100 -30.24 7.40 -3.03
C SER A 100 -30.22 8.58 -2.06
N LEU A 101 -29.06 9.20 -1.81
CA LEU A 101 -28.97 10.35 -0.92
C LEU A 101 -29.54 11.63 -1.59
N PRO A 102 -30.16 12.53 -0.82
CA PRO A 102 -30.52 13.87 -1.28
C PRO A 102 -29.31 14.60 -1.84
N GLN A 103 -29.51 15.48 -2.82
CA GLN A 103 -28.42 16.20 -3.51
C GLN A 103 -27.52 16.98 -2.52
N THR A 104 -28.12 17.58 -1.49
CA THR A 104 -27.42 18.30 -0.42
C THR A 104 -26.48 17.40 0.38
N GLU A 105 -26.88 16.16 0.66
CA GLU A 105 -26.05 15.19 1.37
C GLU A 105 -24.98 14.60 0.46
N LYS A 106 -25.27 14.38 -0.83
CA LYS A 106 -24.25 13.97 -1.82
C LYS A 106 -23.11 14.98 -1.91
N GLU A 107 -23.43 16.27 -1.97
CA GLU A 107 -22.45 17.35 -2.02
C GLU A 107 -21.58 17.41 -0.75
N MET A 108 -22.13 17.10 0.43
CA MET A 108 -21.36 17.00 1.68
C MET A 108 -20.37 15.82 1.71
N TYR A 109 -20.61 14.76 0.94
CA TYR A 109 -19.75 13.57 0.90
C TYR A 109 -18.81 13.50 -0.31
N ASP A 110 -18.81 14.52 -1.17
CA ASP A 110 -17.97 14.56 -2.37
C ASP A 110 -16.51 14.95 -2.03
N PRO A 111 -15.49 14.42 -2.73
CA PRO A 111 -14.09 14.76 -2.47
C PRO A 111 -13.83 16.22 -2.83
N GLY A 112 -13.85 17.10 -1.83
CA GLY A 112 -13.72 18.55 -2.01
C GLY A 112 -14.68 19.38 -1.14
N ALA A 113 -15.59 18.75 -0.40
CA ALA A 113 -16.45 19.44 0.56
C ALA A 113 -15.67 19.86 1.83
N HIS A 114 -14.95 20.97 1.74
CA HIS A 114 -14.49 21.78 2.88
C HIS A 114 -14.67 23.26 2.54
#